data_AF-A0A1A6GZM0-F1
#
_entry.id   AF-A0A1A6GZM0-F1
#
_cell.length_a   1.000
_cell.length_b   1.000
_cell.length_c   1.000
_cell.angle_alpha   90.00
_cell.angle_beta   90.00
_cell.angle_gamma   90.00
#
_symmetry.space_group_name_H-M   'P 1'
#
loop_
_entity.id
_entity.type
_entity.pdbx_description
1 polymer ?
#
loop_
_entity_poly.entity_id
_entity_poly.type
_entity_poly.pdbx_seq_one_letter_code
_entity_poly.pdbx_strand_id
1 'polypeptide(L)' 'MEAMELHIGLSLIDHWNNEKEKVLLLTDKTLFICKYDFIMLSCVQMQQIPLSAICRLCLGKFVFPGMSLDK' A
#
# COMPACT_ATOMS: atom_id res chain seq x y z
N MET A 1 13.95 -8.58 17.93
CA MET A 1 13.17 -7.51 17.27
C MET A 1 12.02 -8.22 16.60
N GLU A 2 10.89 -8.27 17.29
CA GLU A 2 9.71 -9.01 16.84
C GLU A 2 9.03 -8.15 15.78
N ALA A 3 9.18 -8.52 14.51
CA ALA A 3 8.44 -7.88 13.45
C ALA A 3 6.96 -8.26 13.66
N MET A 4 6.12 -7.28 13.96
CA MET A 4 4.68 -7.46 13.90
C MET A 4 4.33 -7.73 12.43
N GLU A 5 4.27 -9.00 12.04
CA GLU A 5 3.76 -9.42 10.73
C GLU A 5 2.24 -9.19 10.70
N LEU A 6 1.85 -7.96 10.38
CA LEU A 6 0.46 -7.62 10.13
C LEU A 6 0.13 -8.09 8.70
N HIS A 7 -0.24 -9.36 8.54
CA HIS A 7 -0.76 -9.91 7.29
C HIS A 7 -2.19 -9.37 7.05
N ILE A 8 -2.30 -8.13 6.56
CA ILE A 8 -3.58 -7.59 6.08
C ILE A 8 -3.54 -7.63 4.55
N GLY A 9 -4.39 -8.46 3.94
CA GLY A 9 -4.67 -8.41 2.51
C GLY A 9 -5.33 -7.07 2.19
N LEU A 10 -4.56 -6.13 1.62
CA LEU A 10 -5.00 -4.78 1.30
C LEU A 10 -4.84 -4.55 -0.20
N SER A 11 -5.92 -4.15 -0.87
CA SER A 11 -5.86 -3.68 -2.25
C SER A 11 -5.42 -2.21 -2.24
N LEU A 12 -4.20 -1.94 -2.70
CA LEU A 12 -3.76 -0.57 -2.95
C LEU A 12 -4.26 -0.13 -4.31
N ILE A 13 -5.04 0.95 -4.32
CA ILE A 13 -5.58 1.58 -5.51
C ILE A 13 -4.73 2.82 -5.80
N ASP A 14 -4.07 2.85 -6.94
CA ASP A 14 -3.34 4.02 -7.41
C ASP A 14 -4.30 5.11 -7.93
N HIS A 15 -3.78 6.32 -8.16
CA HIS A 15 -4.48 7.42 -8.82
C HIS A 15 -5.18 7.05 -10.14
N TRP A 16 -4.70 6.03 -10.85
CA TRP A 16 -5.33 5.52 -12.08
C TRP A 16 -6.37 4.39 -11.86
N ASN A 17 -6.84 4.21 -10.62
CA ASN A 17 -7.74 3.13 -10.21
C ASN A 17 -7.22 1.71 -10.51
N ASN A 18 -5.90 1.53 -10.61
CA ASN A 18 -5.31 0.22 -10.79
C ASN A 18 -5.24 -0.51 -9.45
N GLU A 19 -6.12 -1.49 -9.28
CA GLU A 19 -6.00 -2.46 -8.20
C GLU A 19 -4.79 -3.37 -8.43
N LYS A 20 -3.93 -3.48 -7.41
CA LYS A 20 -2.84 -4.46 -7.39
C LYS A 20 -2.75 -5.08 -6.00
N GLU A 21 -2.77 -6.40 -5.94
CA GLU A 21 -2.48 -7.14 -4.72
C GLU A 21 -1.04 -6.83 -4.28
N LYS A 22 -0.90 -6.35 -3.05
CA LYS A 22 0.38 -5.97 -2.45
C LYS A 22 0.40 -6.39 -1.00
N VAL A 23 1.56 -6.85 -0.55
CA VAL A 23 1.82 -7.15 0.86
C VAL A 23 2.35 -5.89 1.53
N LEU A 24 1.78 -5.55 2.68
CA LEU A 24 2.20 -4.41 3.50
C LEU A 24 2.88 -4.91 4.76
N LEU A 25 4.08 -4.40 5.04
CA LEU A 25 4.82 -4.71 6.27
C LEU A 25 5.08 -3.42 7.04
N LEU A 26 4.60 -3.35 8.28
CA LEU A 26 4.78 -2.19 9.13
C LEU A 26 5.84 -2.48 10.20
N THR A 27 6.84 -1.61 10.31
CA THR A 27 7.83 -1.63 11.39
C THR A 27 7.71 -0.36 12.23
N ASP A 28 8.57 -0.21 13.25
CA ASP A 28 8.53 0.95 14.15
C ASP A 28 8.74 2.30 13.43
N LYS A 29 9.46 2.28 12.30
CA LYS A 29 9.85 3.49 11.55
C LYS A 29 9.46 3.48 10.09
N THR A 30 8.98 2.36 9.58
CA THR A 30 8.87 2.18 8.12
C THR A 30 7.65 1.36 7.74
N LEU A 31 6.94 1.81 6.71
CA LEU A 31 5.97 1.02 5.96
C LEU A 31 6.62 0.49 4.69
N PHE A 32 6.57 -0.83 4.49
CA PHE A 32 6.99 -1.50 3.28
C PHE A 32 5.79 -1.91 2.45
N ILE A 33 5.91 -1.74 1.13
CA ILE A 33 4.93 -2.16 0.15
C ILE A 33 5.62 -3.11 -0.83
N CYS A 34 5.29 -4.40 -0.80
CA CYS A 34 5.83 -5.40 -1.72
C CYS A 34 4.78 -5.83 -2.75
N LYS A 35 5.15 -5.84 -4.04
CA LYS A 35 4.46 -6.63 -5.06
C LYS A 35 4.95 -8.06 -4.96
N TYR A 36 4.12 -8.94 -4.43
CA TYR A 36 4.45 -10.35 -4.27
C TYR A 36 3.88 -11.17 -5.43
N ASP A 37 4.71 -12.01 -6.04
CA ASP A 37 4.28 -13.02 -6.99
C ASP A 37 3.99 -14.31 -6.24
N PHE A 38 2.72 -14.68 -6.13
CA PHE A 38 2.28 -15.87 -5.40
C PHE A 38 2.60 -17.17 -6.14
N ILE A 39 2.76 -17.14 -7.47
CA ILE A 39 3.07 -18.33 -8.27
C ILE A 39 4.56 -18.66 -8.12
N MET A 40 5.41 -17.64 -8.21
CA MET A 40 6.86 -17.76 -8.08
C MET A 40 7.36 -17.67 -6.63
N LEU A 41 6.45 -17.35 -5.68
CA LEU A 41 6.75 -17.12 -4.26
C LEU A 41 7.89 -16.11 -4.05
N SER A 42 7.82 -14.96 -4.73
CA SER A 42 8.91 -13.99 -4.75
C SER A 42 8.43 -12.53 -4.68
N CYS A 43 9.22 -11.66 -4.05
CA CYS A 43 8.97 -10.21 -4.08
C CYS A 43 9.54 -9.63 -5.38
N VAL A 44 8.66 -9.14 -6.25
CA VAL A 44 9.03 -8.58 -7.56
C VAL A 44 9.42 -7.10 -7.45
N GLN A 45 8.81 -6.38 -6.52
CA GLN A 45 9.09 -4.97 -6.28
C GLN A 45 8.84 -4.62 -4.82
N MET A 46 9.72 -3.81 -4.24
CA MET A 46 9.65 -3.37 -2.83
C MET A 46 9.76 -1.84 -2.79
N GLN A 47 8.81 -1.20 -2.14
CA GLN A 47 8.85 0.23 -1.83
C GLN A 47 8.95 0.42 -0.32
N GLN A 48 9.79 1.37 0.10
CA GLN A 48 9.99 1.72 1.49
C GLN A 48 9.48 3.14 1.73
N ILE A 49 8.62 3.34 2.73
CA ILE A 49 8.07 4.63 3.12
C ILE A 49 8.40 4.85 4.60
N PRO A 50 9.28 5.81 4.94
CA PRO A 50 9.48 6.21 6.34
C PRO A 50 8.16 6.70 6.92
N LEU A 51 7.81 6.28 8.15
CA LEU A 51 6.58 6.72 8.80
C LEU A 51 6.58 8.23 9.06
N SER A 52 7.76 8.84 9.19
CA SER A 52 7.92 10.30 9.27
C SER A 52 7.46 11.04 8.01
N ALA A 53 7.37 10.38 6.86
CA ALA A 53 6.86 10.93 5.61
C ALA A 53 5.34 10.79 5.45
N ILE A 54 4.66 10.07 6.35
CA ILE A 54 3.21 9.86 6.32
C ILE A 54 2.53 10.96 7.13
N CYS A 55 1.90 11.91 6.45
CA CYS A 55 1.27 13.06 7.12
C CYS A 55 -0.10 12.74 7.74
N ARG A 56 -0.86 11.78 7.18
CA ARG A 56 -2.24 11.50 7.60
C ARG A 56 -2.67 10.08 7.22
N LEU A 57 -3.44 9.44 8.10
CA LEU A 57 -4.22 8.25 7.80
C LEU A 57 -5.71 8.65 7.75
N CYS A 58 -6.40 8.29 6.68
CA CYS A 58 -7.82 8.57 6.49
C CYS A 58 -8.60 7.25 6.46
N LEU A 59 -9.68 7.18 7.24
CA LEU A 59 -10.66 6.10 7.17
C LEU A 59 -11.96 6.65 6.60
N GLY A 60 -12.49 6.02 5.55
CA GLY A 60 -13.72 6.47 4.91
C GLY A 60 -14.10 5.58 3.74
N LYS A 61 -15.26 5.87 3.14
CA LYS A 61 -15.64 5.23 1.88
C LYS A 61 -14.69 5.70 0.77
N PHE A 62 -14.24 4.78 -0.06
CA PHE A 62 -13.54 5.15 -1.29
C PHE A 62 -14.56 5.81 -2.23
N VAL A 63 -14.37 7.10 -2.50
CA VAL A 63 -15.19 7.89 -3.42
C VAL A 63 -14.28 8.64 -4.37
N PHE A 64 -14.60 8.58 -5.66
CA PHE A 64 -13.95 9.42 -6.66
C PHE A 64 -14.30 10.89 -6.44
N PRO A 65 -13.38 11.81 -6.76
CA PRO A 65 -13.74 13.23 -6.81
C PRO A 65 -14.89 13.43 -7.82
N GLY A 66 -15.83 14.31 -7.49
CA GLY A 66 -17.03 14.54 -8.30
C GLY A 66 -16.78 15.24 -9.65
N MET A 67 -15.54 15.64 -9.92
CA MET A 67 -15.11 16.21 -11.21
C MET A 67 -13.83 15.50 -11.64
N SER A 68 -13.82 15.02 -12.88
CA SER A 68 -12.61 14.54 -13.56
C SER A 68 -11.69 15.72 -13.89
N LEU A 69 -10.38 15.48 -13.90
CA LEU A 69 -9.38 16.40 -14.48
C LEU A 69 -9.44 16.34 -16.03
N ASP A 70 -10.63 16.50 -16.59
CA ASP A 70 -10.82 16.60 -18.05
C ASP A 70 -11.17 18.05 -18.36
N LYS A 71 -10.37 18.67 -19.25
CA LYS A 71 -10.62 19.98 -19.81
C LYS A 71 -10.91 19.84 -21.28
#